data_AF-A0A417R758-F1
#
_entry.id   AF-A0A417R758-F1
#
_cell.length_a   1.000
_cell.length_b   1.000
_cell.length_c   1.000
_cell.angle_alpha   90.00
_cell.angle_beta   90.00
_cell.angle_gamma   90.00
#
_symmetry.space_group_name_H-M   'P 1'
#
loop_
_entity.id
_entity.type
_entity.pdbx_description
1 polymer ?
#
loop_
_entity_poly.entity_id
_entity_poly.type
_entity_poly.pdbx_seq_one_letter_code
_entity_poly.pdbx_strand_id
1 'polypeptide(L)'
;MECRTSGALRRKALGRILDLFPDDRDVYENWQKYAQIYAMGYKDAPDNMDDIVDYWGSLGYDYNAGFAEGTRRALLRVALSIVNNAIKHGESEGYLFDQVQTCASPECFAIVYLLYSCLQQTEEERLEIAKQDFIQKETDDDDENIMMEYGIGLETVKEWKSEAPQNRPYTKRYHAADPVLLKGALAVLQQLFPDQQSAYDEIETGLKIYLTGFYDSVKRLVITWLKKSGNPELIIQLLQELNILFRANTPPDQIPSYIINRAPEHTKPLFQLLINFYKESLYENS
;
A
#
# COMPACT_ATOMS: atom_id res chain seq x y z
N MET A 1 4.85 17.62 49.37
CA MET A 1 5.17 16.60 48.35
C MET A 1 4.20 16.84 47.20
N GLU A 2 4.61 17.54 46.15
CA GLU A 2 3.72 17.83 45.02
C GLU A 2 3.38 16.53 44.30
N CYS A 3 2.09 16.26 44.14
CA CYS A 3 1.58 15.12 43.41
C CYS A 3 2.11 15.19 41.96
N ARG A 4 3.06 14.30 41.63
CA ARG A 4 3.57 14.13 40.26
C ARG A 4 2.48 13.52 39.40
N THR A 5 1.53 14.33 38.97
CA THR A 5 0.54 13.91 37.98
C THR A 5 1.25 13.64 36.65
N SER A 6 0.78 12.65 35.91
CA SER A 6 1.30 12.31 34.57
C SER A 6 1.36 13.53 33.65
N GLY A 7 0.44 14.48 33.79
CA GLY A 7 0.42 15.75 33.05
C GLY A 7 1.56 16.72 33.38
N ALA A 8 1.99 16.81 34.65
CA ALA A 8 3.12 17.66 35.04
C ALA A 8 4.46 17.12 34.52
N LEU A 9 4.63 15.80 34.55
CA LEU A 9 5.79 15.12 33.98
C LEU A 9 5.86 15.28 32.45
N ARG A 10 4.73 15.11 31.75
CA ARG A 10 4.65 15.31 30.29
C ARG A 10 5.03 16.73 29.87
N ARG A 11 4.51 17.77 30.55
CA ARG A 11 4.88 19.16 30.24
C ARG A 11 6.37 19.44 30.43
N LYS A 12 6.96 18.91 31.51
CA LYS A 12 8.40 19.07 31.78
C LYS A 12 9.26 18.33 30.76
N ALA A 13 8.83 17.14 30.33
CA ALA A 13 9.51 16.39 29.28
C ALA A 13 9.41 17.12 27.92
N LEU A 14 8.22 17.62 27.56
CA LEU A 14 8.00 18.38 26.33
C LEU A 14 8.87 19.65 26.30
N GLY A 15 8.88 20.44 27.37
CA GLY A 15 9.75 21.62 27.45
C GLY A 15 11.23 21.28 27.21
N ARG A 16 11.72 20.19 27.81
CA ARG A 16 13.10 19.75 27.63
C ARG A 16 13.40 19.21 26.23
N ILE A 17 12.43 18.60 25.57
CA ILE A 17 12.57 18.15 24.18
C ILE A 17 12.63 19.36 23.24
N LEU A 18 11.77 20.36 23.44
CA LEU A 18 11.76 21.60 22.66
C LEU A 18 13.05 22.41 22.85
N ASP A 19 13.68 22.36 24.02
CA ASP A 19 15.00 22.96 24.25
C ASP A 19 16.13 22.24 23.48
N LEU A 20 15.99 20.93 23.25
CA LEU A 20 16.98 20.10 22.57
C LEU A 20 16.81 20.08 21.04
N PHE A 21 15.57 20.17 20.58
CA PHE A 21 15.18 20.10 19.17
C PHE A 21 14.24 21.27 18.83
N PRO A 22 14.76 22.50 18.83
CA PRO A 22 13.93 23.70 18.60
C PRO A 22 13.35 23.74 17.18
N ASP A 23 14.04 23.14 16.21
CA ASP A 23 13.63 23.08 14.80
C ASP A 23 12.41 22.17 14.58
N ASP A 24 12.16 21.23 15.49
CA ASP A 24 11.03 20.29 15.44
C ASP A 24 9.85 20.73 16.33
N ARG A 25 9.82 22.00 16.74
CA ARG A 25 8.83 22.51 17.71
C ARG A 25 7.40 22.21 17.29
N ASP A 26 7.06 22.47 16.04
CA ASP A 26 5.70 22.27 15.53
C ASP A 26 5.26 20.79 15.61
N VAL A 27 6.19 19.86 15.40
CA VAL A 27 5.95 18.42 15.51
C VAL A 27 5.66 18.04 16.96
N TYR A 28 6.47 18.53 17.90
CA TYR A 28 6.34 18.17 19.32
C TYR A 28 5.14 18.84 20.00
N GLU A 29 4.78 20.05 19.61
CA GLU A 29 3.59 20.74 20.12
C GLU A 29 2.30 20.07 19.64
N ASN A 30 2.28 19.58 18.40
CA ASN A 30 1.13 18.88 17.81
C ASN A 30 1.14 17.36 18.02
N TRP A 31 2.21 16.80 18.60
CA TRP A 31 2.42 15.35 18.75
C TRP A 31 1.22 14.60 19.34
N GLN A 32 0.58 15.15 20.38
CA GLN A 32 -0.58 14.49 20.98
C GLN A 32 -1.79 14.46 20.05
N LYS A 33 -2.00 15.53 19.28
CA LYS A 33 -3.06 15.61 18.26
C LYS A 33 -2.77 14.63 17.13
N TYR A 34 -1.54 14.59 16.63
CA TYR A 34 -1.12 13.65 15.59
C TYR A 34 -1.24 12.19 16.05
N ALA A 35 -0.84 11.87 17.28
CA ALA A 35 -1.02 10.53 17.84
C ALA A 35 -2.51 10.14 17.96
N GLN A 36 -3.40 11.08 18.27
CA GLN A 36 -4.85 10.84 18.30
C GLN A 36 -5.40 10.58 16.90
N ILE A 37 -5.02 11.38 15.91
CA ILE A 37 -5.44 11.23 14.52
C ILE A 37 -4.96 9.88 13.96
N TYR A 38 -3.70 9.53 14.19
CA TYR A 38 -3.15 8.21 13.84
C TYR A 38 -3.97 7.08 14.48
N ALA A 39 -4.25 7.20 15.78
CA ALA A 39 -5.01 6.19 16.51
C ALA A 39 -6.48 6.09 16.07
N MET A 40 -7.07 7.15 15.50
CA MET A 40 -8.39 7.10 14.88
C MET A 40 -8.34 6.27 13.59
N GLY A 41 -7.43 6.61 12.67
CA GLY A 41 -7.27 5.84 11.44
C GLY A 41 -6.99 4.37 11.70
N TYR A 42 -6.11 4.09 12.68
CA TYR A 42 -5.80 2.73 13.09
C TYR A 42 -7.03 1.93 13.57
N LYS A 43 -7.97 2.58 14.27
CA LYS A 43 -9.19 1.94 14.81
C LYS A 43 -10.31 1.79 13.79
N ASP A 44 -10.32 2.63 12.76
CA ASP A 44 -11.33 2.59 11.70
C ASP A 44 -10.99 1.52 10.63
N ALA A 45 -9.78 0.98 10.65
CA ALA A 45 -9.37 -0.13 9.80
C ALA A 45 -10.10 -1.43 10.17
N PRO A 46 -10.21 -2.40 9.23
CA PRO A 46 -10.76 -3.73 9.52
C PRO A 46 -10.11 -4.40 10.74
N ASP A 47 -10.91 -5.13 11.52
CA ASP A 47 -10.46 -5.72 12.79
C ASP A 47 -9.62 -6.98 12.56
N ASN A 48 -9.92 -7.77 11.52
CA ASN A 48 -9.25 -9.03 11.23
C ASN A 48 -9.36 -9.48 9.75
N MET A 49 -8.61 -10.53 9.36
CA MET A 49 -8.62 -11.05 7.98
C MET A 49 -9.95 -11.68 7.56
N ASP A 50 -10.81 -12.08 8.49
CA ASP A 50 -12.15 -12.57 8.13
C ASP A 50 -12.98 -11.41 7.58
N ASP A 51 -12.85 -10.19 8.13
CA ASP A 51 -13.50 -8.99 7.55
C ASP A 51 -13.03 -8.73 6.11
N ILE A 52 -11.74 -8.97 5.83
CA ILE A 52 -11.16 -8.85 4.49
C ILE A 52 -11.74 -9.92 3.54
N VAL A 53 -11.93 -11.15 4.00
CA VAL A 53 -12.50 -12.24 3.17
C VAL A 53 -14.01 -12.08 2.98
N ASP A 54 -14.73 -11.70 4.03
CA ASP A 54 -16.17 -11.47 4.04
C ASP A 54 -16.57 -10.30 3.14
N TYR A 55 -15.69 -9.31 2.97
CA TYR A 55 -15.87 -8.27 1.96
C TYR A 55 -16.12 -8.83 0.55
N TRP A 56 -15.51 -9.96 0.22
CA TRP A 56 -15.66 -10.60 -1.10
C TRP A 56 -16.85 -11.57 -1.16
N GLY A 57 -17.26 -12.14 -0.02
CA GLY A 57 -18.40 -13.06 0.08
C GLY A 57 -19.75 -12.40 0.40
N SER A 58 -19.76 -11.13 0.81
CA SER A 58 -20.95 -10.40 1.25
C SER A 58 -21.75 -9.84 0.07
N LEU A 59 -22.52 -10.71 -0.58
CA LEU A 59 -23.42 -10.29 -1.66
C LEU A 59 -24.83 -10.86 -1.44
N GLY A 60 -25.77 -9.96 -1.23
CA GLY A 60 -27.21 -10.25 -1.31
C GLY A 60 -27.62 -10.53 -2.76
N TYR A 61 -28.80 -11.10 -2.96
CA TYR A 61 -29.31 -11.49 -4.28
C TYR A 61 -29.99 -10.34 -5.07
N ASP A 62 -29.63 -9.08 -4.82
CA ASP A 62 -30.26 -7.92 -5.49
C ASP A 62 -29.35 -7.25 -6.55
N TYR A 63 -29.95 -6.36 -7.35
CA TYR A 63 -29.27 -5.67 -8.45
C TYR A 63 -28.09 -4.79 -7.97
N ASN A 64 -28.20 -4.17 -6.80
CA ASN A 64 -27.14 -3.31 -6.25
C ASN A 64 -25.97 -4.17 -5.74
N ALA A 65 -26.25 -5.37 -5.24
CA ALA A 65 -25.23 -6.34 -4.88
C ALA A 65 -24.42 -6.78 -6.11
N GLY A 66 -25.06 -7.05 -7.27
CA GLY A 66 -24.34 -7.39 -8.50
C GLY A 66 -23.42 -6.26 -9.01
N PHE A 67 -23.84 -5.00 -8.90
CA PHE A 67 -23.00 -3.84 -9.24
C PHE A 67 -21.83 -3.67 -8.26
N ALA A 68 -22.09 -3.82 -6.97
CA ALA A 68 -21.06 -3.75 -5.93
C ALA A 68 -20.03 -4.87 -6.11
N GLU A 69 -20.48 -6.10 -6.40
CA GLU A 69 -19.63 -7.24 -6.74
C GLU A 69 -18.72 -6.92 -7.93
N GLY A 70 -19.30 -6.51 -9.06
CA GLY A 70 -18.53 -6.17 -10.26
C GLY A 70 -17.49 -5.07 -10.00
N THR A 71 -17.86 -4.07 -9.21
CA THR A 71 -16.96 -2.97 -8.82
C THR A 71 -15.81 -3.46 -7.94
N ARG A 72 -16.10 -4.24 -6.89
CA ARG A 72 -15.08 -4.84 -6.01
C ARG A 72 -14.08 -5.65 -6.82
N ARG A 73 -14.59 -6.50 -7.73
CA ARG A 73 -13.77 -7.36 -8.60
C ARG A 73 -12.90 -6.54 -9.55
N ALA A 74 -13.45 -5.47 -10.14
CA ALA A 74 -12.68 -4.58 -11.00
C ALA A 74 -11.54 -3.89 -10.23
N LEU A 75 -11.81 -3.41 -9.01
CA LEU A 75 -10.78 -2.80 -8.15
C LEU A 75 -9.67 -3.79 -7.79
N LEU A 76 -10.02 -5.05 -7.47
CA LEU A 76 -9.01 -6.07 -7.22
C LEU A 76 -8.14 -6.32 -8.45
N ARG A 77 -8.73 -6.40 -9.65
CA ARG A 77 -7.94 -6.57 -10.90
C ARG A 77 -6.97 -5.44 -11.13
N VAL A 78 -7.40 -4.20 -10.90
CA VAL A 78 -6.53 -3.02 -10.98
C VAL A 78 -5.38 -3.16 -9.98
N ALA A 79 -5.68 -3.44 -8.71
CA ALA A 79 -4.66 -3.60 -7.67
C ALA A 79 -3.66 -4.73 -7.98
N LEU A 80 -4.14 -5.87 -8.48
CA LEU A 80 -3.30 -7.00 -8.90
C LEU A 80 -2.45 -6.66 -10.14
N SER A 81 -2.99 -5.89 -11.09
CA SER A 81 -2.22 -5.40 -12.24
C SER A 81 -1.10 -4.46 -11.79
N ILE A 82 -1.37 -3.60 -10.81
CA ILE A 82 -0.38 -2.68 -10.25
C ILE A 82 0.75 -3.47 -9.57
N VAL A 83 0.43 -4.45 -8.72
CA VAL A 83 1.45 -5.34 -8.12
C VAL A 83 2.28 -6.06 -9.18
N ASN A 84 1.64 -6.61 -10.21
CA ASN A 84 2.36 -7.30 -11.27
C ASN A 84 3.29 -6.36 -12.04
N ASN A 85 2.86 -5.12 -12.30
CA ASN A 85 3.70 -4.11 -12.94
C ASN A 85 4.88 -3.75 -12.03
N ALA A 86 4.63 -3.47 -10.75
CA ALA A 86 5.70 -3.16 -9.79
C ALA A 86 6.77 -4.25 -9.74
N ILE A 87 6.37 -5.53 -9.67
CA ILE A 87 7.30 -6.66 -9.69
C ILE A 87 8.08 -6.74 -11.02
N LYS A 88 7.39 -6.53 -12.15
CA LYS A 88 7.98 -6.63 -13.49
C LYS A 88 9.02 -5.53 -13.75
N HIS A 89 8.78 -4.35 -13.21
CA HIS A 89 9.60 -3.15 -13.44
C HIS A 89 10.55 -2.85 -12.28
N GLY A 90 10.53 -3.66 -11.21
CA GLY A 90 11.37 -3.45 -10.03
C GLY A 90 11.01 -2.18 -9.27
N GLU A 91 9.75 -1.73 -9.30
CA GLU A 91 9.29 -0.57 -8.55
C GLU A 91 9.43 -0.82 -7.03
N SER A 92 9.60 0.25 -6.26
CA SER A 92 9.75 0.14 -4.81
C SER A 92 8.44 -0.23 -4.12
N GLU A 93 8.57 -0.87 -2.95
CA GLU A 93 7.44 -1.14 -2.07
C GLU A 93 6.64 0.13 -1.76
N GLY A 94 7.33 1.24 -1.49
CA GLY A 94 6.70 2.52 -1.18
C GLY A 94 5.85 3.03 -2.33
N TYR A 95 6.36 2.98 -3.56
CA TYR A 95 5.65 3.42 -4.75
C TYR A 95 4.44 2.53 -5.06
N LEU A 96 4.62 1.21 -4.98
CA LEU A 96 3.54 0.24 -5.14
C LEU A 96 2.39 0.52 -4.15
N PHE A 97 2.72 0.71 -2.88
CA PHE A 97 1.69 0.91 -1.85
C PHE A 97 1.00 2.26 -2.00
N ASP A 98 1.71 3.33 -2.37
CA ASP A 98 1.11 4.62 -2.68
C ASP A 98 0.05 4.49 -3.79
N GLN A 99 0.42 3.86 -4.93
CA GLN A 99 -0.50 3.66 -6.05
C GLN A 99 -1.76 2.88 -5.65
N VAL A 100 -1.59 1.77 -4.91
CA VAL A 100 -2.72 0.93 -4.49
C VAL A 100 -3.62 1.65 -3.49
N GLN A 101 -3.04 2.44 -2.58
CA GLN A 101 -3.81 3.24 -1.62
C GLN A 101 -4.64 4.33 -2.30
N THR A 102 -4.15 4.92 -3.39
CA THR A 102 -4.89 5.93 -4.15
C THR A 102 -6.06 5.35 -4.95
N CYS A 103 -5.94 4.12 -5.46
CA CYS A 103 -6.89 3.60 -6.45
C CYS A 103 -7.71 2.38 -6.02
N ALA A 104 -7.48 1.81 -4.83
CA ALA A 104 -8.11 0.57 -4.40
C ALA A 104 -8.62 0.61 -2.96
N SER A 105 -9.49 -0.35 -2.62
CA SER A 105 -10.05 -0.47 -1.28
C SER A 105 -9.03 -1.04 -0.27
N PRO A 106 -9.23 -0.83 1.04
CA PRO A 106 -8.41 -1.46 2.08
C PRO A 106 -8.27 -2.98 1.95
N GLU A 107 -9.32 -3.66 1.50
CA GLU A 107 -9.33 -5.11 1.30
C GLU A 107 -8.46 -5.54 0.11
N CYS A 108 -8.44 -4.73 -0.95
CA CYS A 108 -7.49 -4.90 -2.05
C CYS A 108 -6.06 -4.70 -1.55
N PHE A 109 -5.82 -3.65 -0.76
CA PHE A 109 -4.50 -3.37 -0.19
C PHE A 109 -4.01 -4.52 0.70
N ALA A 110 -4.87 -5.13 1.53
CA ALA A 110 -4.53 -6.28 2.35
C ALA A 110 -4.07 -7.48 1.51
N ILE A 111 -4.77 -7.78 0.41
CA ILE A 111 -4.40 -8.85 -0.53
C ILE A 111 -3.07 -8.51 -1.22
N VAL A 112 -2.91 -7.28 -1.72
CA VAL A 112 -1.65 -6.81 -2.33
C VAL A 112 -0.48 -6.97 -1.37
N TYR A 113 -0.63 -6.49 -0.14
CA TYR A 113 0.41 -6.56 0.89
C TYR A 113 0.80 -8.01 1.20
N LEU A 114 -0.18 -8.91 1.30
CA LEU A 114 0.07 -10.33 1.49
C LEU A 114 0.83 -10.94 0.30
N LEU A 115 0.40 -10.67 -0.94
CA LEU A 115 1.04 -11.20 -2.14
C LEU A 115 2.46 -10.68 -2.30
N TYR A 116 2.68 -9.39 -2.06
CA TYR A 116 4.00 -8.78 -2.07
C TYR A 116 4.92 -9.38 -0.99
N SER A 117 4.38 -9.65 0.21
CA SER A 117 5.11 -10.33 1.29
C SER A 117 5.48 -11.79 0.95
N CYS A 118 4.87 -12.39 -0.07
CA CYS A 118 5.20 -13.73 -0.54
C CYS A 118 6.30 -13.74 -1.63
N LEU A 119 6.81 -12.58 -2.04
CA LEU A 119 7.89 -12.50 -3.01
C LEU A 119 9.20 -13.01 -2.40
N GLN A 120 9.92 -13.85 -3.16
CA GLN A 120 11.27 -14.31 -2.79
C GLN A 120 12.37 -13.42 -3.40
N GLN A 121 11.97 -12.48 -4.25
CA GLN A 121 12.87 -11.53 -4.87
C GLN A 121 13.57 -10.72 -3.78
N THR A 122 14.89 -10.75 -3.81
CA THR A 122 15.75 -9.93 -2.96
C THR A 122 15.72 -8.48 -3.40
N GLU A 123 16.11 -7.57 -2.51
CA GLU A 123 16.20 -6.14 -2.84
C GLU A 123 17.24 -5.90 -3.94
N GLU A 124 18.34 -6.66 -3.95
CA GLU A 124 19.35 -6.62 -5.00
C GLU A 124 18.79 -7.03 -6.36
N GLU A 125 18.06 -8.15 -6.43
CA GLU A 125 17.40 -8.61 -7.67
C GLU A 125 16.35 -7.60 -8.15
N ARG A 126 15.58 -6.99 -7.23
CA ARG A 126 14.63 -5.93 -7.55
C ARG A 126 15.35 -4.73 -8.17
N LEU A 127 16.45 -4.27 -7.56
CA LEU A 127 17.23 -3.13 -8.03
C LEU A 127 17.90 -3.39 -9.39
N GLU A 128 18.32 -4.63 -9.67
CA GLU A 128 18.82 -5.01 -11.00
C GLU A 128 17.73 -4.86 -12.06
N ILE A 129 16.51 -5.35 -11.78
CA ILE A 129 15.35 -5.18 -12.68
C ILE A 129 15.01 -3.71 -12.85
N ALA A 130 14.97 -2.95 -11.74
CA ALA A 130 14.72 -1.50 -11.74
C ALA A 130 15.70 -0.74 -12.64
N LYS A 131 17.00 -1.06 -12.53
CA LYS A 131 18.03 -0.44 -13.37
C LYS A 131 17.83 -0.81 -14.84
N GLN A 132 17.54 -2.07 -15.14
CA GLN A 132 17.26 -2.50 -16.52
C GLN A 132 16.03 -1.81 -17.10
N ASP A 133 14.95 -1.74 -16.33
CA ASP A 133 13.73 -1.03 -16.71
C ASP A 133 14.02 0.45 -16.98
N PHE A 134 14.70 1.13 -16.05
CA PHE A 134 15.09 2.53 -16.21
C PHE A 134 15.95 2.77 -17.45
N ILE A 135 16.91 1.91 -17.75
CA ILE A 135 17.78 2.03 -18.94
C ILE A 135 16.98 1.84 -20.24
N GLN A 136 16.00 0.93 -20.23
CA GLN A 136 15.18 0.59 -21.39
C GLN A 136 14.01 1.55 -21.64
N LYS A 137 13.63 2.36 -20.65
CA LYS A 137 12.57 3.37 -20.81
C LYS A 137 12.88 4.32 -21.96
N GLU A 138 11.88 4.52 -22.82
CA GLU A 138 11.95 5.47 -23.94
C GLU A 138 11.81 6.93 -23.50
N THR A 139 11.36 7.16 -22.26
CA THR A 139 11.17 8.48 -21.67
C THR A 139 12.09 8.71 -20.46
N ASP A 140 12.26 9.99 -20.10
CA ASP A 140 12.90 10.42 -18.86
C ASP A 140 11.86 11.04 -17.90
N ASP A 141 12.27 11.29 -16.66
CA ASP A 141 11.45 11.88 -15.60
C ASP A 141 12.28 12.72 -14.62
N ASP A 142 11.60 13.46 -13.75
CA ASP A 142 12.22 14.24 -12.68
C ASP A 142 12.89 13.32 -11.65
N ASP A 143 14.01 13.77 -11.07
CA ASP A 143 14.80 12.98 -10.13
C ASP A 143 13.95 12.48 -8.95
N GLU A 144 13.07 13.33 -8.42
CA GLU A 144 12.15 13.00 -7.31
C GLU A 144 11.19 11.86 -7.66
N ASN A 145 10.66 11.85 -8.89
CA ASN A 145 9.76 10.81 -9.36
C ASN A 145 10.49 9.48 -9.50
N ILE A 146 11.73 9.49 -10.02
CA ILE A 146 12.56 8.30 -10.19
C ILE A 146 12.98 7.74 -8.82
N MET A 147 13.37 8.62 -7.90
CA MET A 147 13.70 8.26 -6.52
C MET A 147 12.53 7.56 -5.84
N MET A 148 11.31 8.11 -5.98
CA MET A 148 10.10 7.54 -5.42
C MET A 148 9.76 6.20 -6.09
N GLU A 149 9.71 6.17 -7.43
CA GLU A 149 9.34 4.99 -8.23
C GLU A 149 10.22 3.78 -7.89
N TYR A 150 11.54 3.94 -7.92
CA TYR A 150 12.46 2.83 -7.67
C TYR A 150 12.99 2.73 -6.23
N GLY A 151 12.65 3.68 -5.36
CA GLY A 151 13.08 3.66 -3.96
C GLY A 151 14.58 3.83 -3.80
N ILE A 152 15.19 4.70 -4.62
CA ILE A 152 16.64 4.92 -4.69
C ILE A 152 17.02 6.34 -4.30
N GLY A 153 18.29 6.52 -3.92
CA GLY A 153 18.84 7.84 -3.58
C GLY A 153 19.17 8.69 -4.81
N LEU A 154 19.30 10.00 -4.60
CA LEU A 154 19.64 10.96 -5.66
C LEU A 154 20.98 10.63 -6.37
N GLU A 155 21.96 10.12 -5.62
CA GLU A 155 23.25 9.72 -6.20
C GLU A 155 23.08 8.58 -7.22
N THR A 156 22.28 7.57 -6.87
CA THR A 156 21.95 6.44 -7.75
C THR A 156 21.17 6.89 -8.98
N VAL A 157 20.22 7.83 -8.83
CA VAL A 157 19.49 8.41 -9.98
C VAL A 157 20.46 9.06 -10.96
N LYS A 158 21.40 9.86 -10.47
CA LYS A 158 22.39 10.54 -11.32
C LYS A 158 23.30 9.55 -12.03
N GLU A 159 23.73 8.50 -11.34
CA GLU A 159 24.49 7.39 -11.93
C GLU A 159 23.70 6.73 -13.07
N TRP A 160 22.46 6.32 -12.81
CA TRP A 160 21.63 5.66 -13.83
C TRP A 160 21.35 6.56 -15.03
N LYS A 161 21.07 7.86 -14.82
CA LYS A 161 20.92 8.86 -15.88
C LYS A 161 22.17 9.02 -16.75
N SER A 162 23.36 8.81 -16.18
CA SER A 162 24.62 8.88 -16.94
C SER A 162 24.83 7.66 -17.85
N GLU A 163 24.29 6.50 -17.48
CA GLU A 163 24.35 5.25 -18.25
C GLU A 163 23.22 5.12 -19.28
N ALA A 164 22.13 5.85 -19.06
CA ALA A 164 20.94 5.91 -19.91
C ALA A 164 21.23 6.48 -21.32
N PRO A 165 20.47 6.02 -22.35
CA PRO A 165 20.36 6.75 -23.61
C PRO A 165 20.06 8.24 -23.40
N GLN A 166 20.83 9.10 -24.07
CA GLN A 166 20.70 10.55 -23.98
C GLN A 166 19.52 11.05 -24.83
N ASN A 167 18.95 12.20 -24.45
CA ASN A 167 17.86 12.91 -25.15
C ASN A 167 16.51 12.17 -25.21
N ARG A 168 16.20 11.36 -24.20
CA ARG A 168 14.84 10.79 -24.08
C ARG A 168 13.82 11.92 -23.88
N PRO A 169 12.66 11.87 -24.55
CA PRO A 169 11.57 12.79 -24.24
C PRO A 169 11.14 12.64 -22.78
N TYR A 170 10.81 13.74 -22.12
CA TYR A 170 10.20 13.67 -20.79
C TYR A 170 8.81 13.06 -20.86
N THR A 171 8.50 12.19 -19.90
CA THR A 171 7.20 11.55 -19.78
C THR A 171 6.12 12.62 -19.65
N LYS A 172 5.14 12.58 -20.56
CA LYS A 172 3.90 13.35 -20.39
C LYS A 172 3.06 12.63 -19.36
N ARG A 173 3.33 12.86 -18.08
CA ARG A 173 2.43 12.37 -17.02
C ARG A 173 1.09 13.09 -17.23
N TYR A 174 0.07 12.35 -17.62
CA TYR A 174 -1.29 12.76 -17.27
C TYR A 174 -1.27 12.85 -15.76
N HIS A 175 -1.42 14.06 -15.21
CA HIS A 175 -1.60 14.26 -13.78
C HIS A 175 -2.96 13.68 -13.37
N ALA A 176 -3.10 12.36 -13.47
CA ALA A 176 -4.21 11.62 -12.92
C ALA A 176 -4.02 11.65 -11.40
N ALA A 177 -4.63 12.68 -10.80
CA ALA A 177 -5.13 12.75 -9.43
C ALA A 177 -4.34 12.00 -8.35
N ASP A 178 -3.50 12.73 -7.62
CA ASP A 178 -3.78 13.05 -6.20
C ASP A 178 -2.85 14.18 -5.69
N PRO A 179 -1.51 14.14 -5.89
CA PRO A 179 -0.62 15.18 -5.36
C PRO A 179 -0.77 16.53 -6.08
N VAL A 180 -0.99 16.53 -7.41
CA VAL A 180 -1.09 17.77 -8.21
C VAL A 180 -2.48 18.39 -8.15
N LEU A 181 -3.55 17.58 -8.02
CA LEU A 181 -4.88 18.11 -7.77
C LEU A 181 -5.00 18.63 -6.34
N LEU A 182 -4.43 17.95 -5.36
CA LEU A 182 -4.36 18.46 -3.99
C LEU A 182 -3.51 19.73 -3.94
N LYS A 183 -2.29 19.73 -4.50
CA LYS A 183 -1.42 20.93 -4.52
C LYS A 183 -2.04 22.09 -5.33
N GLY A 184 -2.74 21.79 -6.42
CA GLY A 184 -3.50 22.77 -7.20
C GLY A 184 -4.73 23.28 -6.48
N ALA A 185 -5.49 22.41 -5.83
CA ALA A 185 -6.65 22.77 -5.01
C ALA A 185 -6.22 23.58 -3.78
N LEU A 186 -5.14 23.17 -3.11
CA LEU A 186 -4.51 23.90 -2.01
C LEU A 186 -4.01 25.26 -2.49
N ALA A 187 -3.35 25.36 -3.65
CA ALA A 187 -2.93 26.64 -4.21
C ALA A 187 -4.11 27.56 -4.53
N VAL A 188 -5.21 27.02 -5.08
CA VAL A 188 -6.45 27.78 -5.33
C VAL A 188 -7.11 28.19 -4.01
N LEU A 189 -7.19 27.30 -3.02
CA LEU A 189 -7.72 27.59 -1.69
C LEU A 189 -6.87 28.64 -0.95
N GLN A 190 -5.55 28.59 -1.08
CA GLN A 190 -4.61 29.59 -0.53
C GLN A 190 -4.78 30.96 -1.19
N GLN A 191 -5.10 31.02 -2.49
CA GLN A 191 -5.41 32.27 -3.18
C GLN A 191 -6.77 32.86 -2.79
N LEU A 192 -7.78 32.00 -2.59
CA LEU A 192 -9.13 32.42 -2.24
C LEU A 192 -9.29 32.76 -0.75
N PHE A 193 -8.51 32.11 0.13
CA PHE A 193 -8.58 32.24 1.58
C PHE A 193 -7.17 32.35 2.20
N PRO A 194 -6.41 33.43 1.90
CA PRO A 194 -5.02 33.56 2.33
C PRO A 194 -4.85 33.58 3.86
N ASP A 195 -5.87 34.00 4.60
CA ASP A 195 -5.86 34.04 6.07
C ASP A 195 -6.11 32.65 6.72
N GLN A 196 -6.34 31.60 5.92
CA GLN A 196 -6.65 30.24 6.40
C GLN A 196 -5.59 29.19 6.04
N GLN A 197 -4.42 29.62 5.55
CA GLN A 197 -3.36 28.73 5.06
C GLN A 197 -2.96 27.63 6.07
N SER A 198 -2.83 27.98 7.36
CA SER A 198 -2.50 27.02 8.42
C SER A 198 -3.55 25.92 8.60
N ALA A 199 -4.82 26.19 8.30
CA ALA A 199 -5.88 25.20 8.45
C ALA A 199 -5.84 24.13 7.34
N TYR A 200 -5.41 24.51 6.14
CA TYR A 200 -5.30 23.57 5.01
C TYR A 200 -4.09 22.65 5.15
N ASP A 201 -2.94 23.19 5.54
CA ASP A 201 -1.73 22.40 5.82
C ASP A 201 -1.98 21.42 6.99
N GLU A 202 -2.79 21.83 7.97
CA GLU A 202 -3.21 20.99 9.09
C GLU A 202 -4.19 19.88 8.67
N ILE A 203 -5.11 20.13 7.72
CA ILE A 203 -6.00 19.11 7.14
C ILE A 203 -5.19 18.10 6.33
N GLU A 204 -4.29 18.54 5.46
CA GLU A 204 -3.44 17.65 4.67
C GLU A 204 -2.56 16.77 5.58
N THR A 205 -1.89 17.39 6.55
CA THR A 205 -1.05 16.68 7.52
C THR A 205 -1.88 15.70 8.34
N GLY A 206 -3.06 16.12 8.81
CA GLY A 206 -3.99 15.27 9.54
C GLY A 206 -4.45 14.07 8.71
N LEU A 207 -4.81 14.27 7.44
CA LEU A 207 -5.24 13.20 6.55
C LEU A 207 -4.12 12.19 6.29
N LYS A 208 -2.90 12.66 6.01
CA LYS A 208 -1.73 11.78 5.83
C LYS A 208 -1.47 10.93 7.07
N ILE A 209 -1.55 11.53 8.26
CA ILE A 209 -1.35 10.81 9.52
C ILE A 209 -2.47 9.80 9.79
N TYR A 210 -3.72 10.16 9.48
CA TYR A 210 -4.87 9.27 9.59
C TYR A 210 -4.71 8.05 8.68
N LEU A 211 -4.43 8.27 7.39
CA LEU A 211 -4.25 7.21 6.41
C LEU A 211 -3.04 6.32 6.76
N THR A 212 -1.95 6.92 7.26
CA THR A 212 -0.80 6.15 7.77
C THR A 212 -1.24 5.19 8.88
N GLY A 213 -1.96 5.68 9.89
CA GLY A 213 -2.47 4.84 10.98
C GLY A 213 -3.42 3.74 10.50
N PHE A 214 -4.31 4.08 9.55
CA PHE A 214 -5.24 3.14 8.94
C PHE A 214 -4.51 1.99 8.23
N TYR A 215 -3.61 2.30 7.28
CA TYR A 215 -2.92 1.26 6.51
C TYR A 215 -1.89 0.48 7.33
N ASP A 216 -1.26 1.08 8.35
CA ASP A 216 -0.42 0.33 9.29
C ASP A 216 -1.22 -0.70 10.09
N SER A 217 -2.48 -0.41 10.43
CA SER A 217 -3.39 -1.38 11.03
C SER A 217 -3.68 -2.54 10.07
N VAL A 218 -3.96 -2.24 8.79
CA VAL A 218 -4.18 -3.26 7.75
C VAL A 218 -2.94 -4.16 7.55
N LYS A 219 -1.74 -3.57 7.47
CA LYS A 219 -0.47 -4.34 7.40
C LYS A 219 -0.32 -5.25 8.61
N ARG A 220 -0.56 -4.72 9.81
CA ARG A 220 -0.42 -5.48 11.05
C ARG A 220 -1.42 -6.64 11.13
N LEU A 221 -2.63 -6.46 10.60
CA LEU A 221 -3.64 -7.49 10.49
C LEU A 221 -3.13 -8.66 9.63
N VAL A 222 -2.54 -8.40 8.45
CA VAL A 222 -1.94 -9.43 7.59
C VAL A 222 -0.79 -10.14 8.31
N ILE A 223 0.12 -9.39 8.92
CA ILE A 223 1.25 -9.94 9.69
C ILE A 223 0.75 -10.85 10.83
N THR A 224 -0.27 -10.41 11.56
CA THR A 224 -0.83 -11.15 12.70
C THR A 224 -1.52 -12.42 12.23
N TRP A 225 -2.27 -12.34 11.13
CA TRP A 225 -2.92 -13.50 10.51
C TRP A 225 -1.92 -14.54 10.02
N LEU A 226 -0.83 -14.13 9.38
CA LEU A 226 0.28 -15.01 8.99
C LEU A 226 0.88 -15.72 10.21
N LYS A 227 1.09 -14.98 11.31
CA LYS A 227 1.64 -15.51 12.56
C LYS A 227 0.71 -16.44 13.33
N LYS A 228 -0.61 -16.37 13.11
CA LYS A 228 -1.62 -17.17 13.84
C LYS A 228 -1.42 -18.68 13.68
N SER A 229 -0.82 -19.16 12.59
CA SER A 229 -0.54 -20.59 12.38
C SER A 229 0.62 -21.13 13.21
N GLY A 230 1.46 -20.26 13.78
CA GLY A 230 2.76 -20.63 14.33
C GLY A 230 3.80 -21.05 13.28
N ASN A 231 3.45 -21.04 12.00
CA ASN A 231 4.31 -21.32 10.86
C ASN A 231 3.88 -20.45 9.65
N PRO A 232 4.23 -19.15 9.65
CA PRO A 232 3.98 -18.24 8.53
C PRO A 232 4.57 -18.74 7.20
N GLU A 233 5.75 -19.36 7.26
CA GLU A 233 6.51 -19.80 6.09
C GLU A 233 5.75 -20.86 5.30
N LEU A 234 5.03 -21.77 5.99
CA LEU A 234 4.16 -22.74 5.32
C LEU A 234 3.04 -22.05 4.52
N ILE A 235 2.41 -21.00 5.07
CA ILE A 235 1.34 -20.27 4.38
C ILE A 235 1.91 -19.60 3.12
N ILE A 236 3.05 -18.93 3.26
CA ILE A 236 3.76 -18.29 2.15
C ILE A 236 4.13 -19.32 1.07
N GLN A 237 4.68 -20.47 1.45
CA GLN A 237 5.01 -21.55 0.53
C GLN A 237 3.79 -22.04 -0.23
N LEU A 238 2.65 -22.25 0.44
CA LEU A 238 1.42 -22.70 -0.21
C LEU A 238 0.85 -21.65 -1.17
N LEU A 239 0.94 -20.36 -0.82
CA LEU A 239 0.56 -19.25 -1.72
C LEU A 239 1.48 -19.20 -2.96
N GLN A 240 2.77 -19.46 -2.79
CA GLN A 240 3.73 -19.55 -3.89
C GLN A 240 3.45 -20.76 -4.80
N GLU A 241 3.22 -21.94 -4.23
CA GLU A 241 2.80 -23.14 -4.96
C GLU A 241 1.53 -22.86 -5.78
N LEU A 242 0.55 -22.19 -5.19
CA LEU A 242 -0.68 -21.79 -5.87
C LEU A 242 -0.43 -20.81 -7.03
N ASN A 243 0.41 -19.79 -6.82
CA ASN A 243 0.78 -18.83 -7.86
C ASN A 243 1.49 -19.49 -9.05
N ILE A 244 2.35 -20.49 -8.81
CA ILE A 244 3.00 -21.27 -9.88
C ILE A 244 1.94 -21.98 -10.75
N LEU A 245 0.91 -22.57 -10.12
CA LEU A 245 -0.17 -23.23 -10.85
C LEU A 245 -0.99 -22.25 -11.70
N PHE A 246 -1.30 -21.07 -11.16
CA PHE A 246 -1.99 -20.01 -11.89
C PHE A 246 -1.19 -19.54 -13.12
N ARG A 247 0.13 -19.32 -12.97
CA ARG A 247 1.01 -18.95 -14.08
C ARG A 247 1.12 -20.04 -15.16
N ALA A 248 1.00 -21.30 -14.77
CA ALA A 248 0.98 -22.42 -15.69
C ALA A 248 -0.38 -22.62 -16.40
N ASN A 249 -1.37 -21.74 -16.18
CA ASN A 249 -2.75 -21.90 -16.64
C ASN A 249 -3.35 -23.27 -16.24
N THR A 250 -2.98 -23.77 -15.06
CA THR A 250 -3.51 -25.05 -14.56
C THR A 250 -5.02 -24.92 -14.39
N PRO A 251 -5.85 -25.82 -14.96
CA PRO A 251 -7.30 -25.77 -14.79
C PRO A 251 -7.71 -25.82 -13.30
N PRO A 252 -8.74 -25.06 -12.85
CA PRO A 252 -9.13 -25.00 -11.44
C PRO A 252 -9.47 -26.36 -10.82
N ASP A 253 -10.05 -27.28 -11.60
CA ASP A 253 -10.36 -28.65 -11.20
C ASP A 253 -9.11 -29.55 -11.09
N GLN A 254 -7.98 -29.11 -11.64
CA GLN A 254 -6.68 -29.77 -11.57
C GLN A 254 -5.76 -29.17 -10.49
N ILE A 255 -6.18 -28.09 -9.83
CA ILE A 255 -5.45 -27.54 -8.68
C ILE A 255 -5.45 -28.61 -7.57
N PRO A 256 -4.28 -29.09 -7.13
CA PRO A 256 -4.23 -30.18 -6.16
C PRO A 256 -4.88 -29.80 -4.84
N SER A 257 -5.84 -30.63 -4.38
CA SER A 257 -6.54 -30.42 -3.11
C SER A 257 -5.60 -30.38 -1.90
N TYR A 258 -4.39 -30.93 -2.02
CA TYR A 258 -3.38 -30.87 -0.96
C TYR A 258 -2.97 -29.44 -0.59
N ILE A 259 -3.04 -28.47 -1.52
CA ILE A 259 -2.70 -27.07 -1.24
C ILE A 259 -3.62 -26.52 -0.15
N ILE A 260 -4.94 -26.76 -0.30
CA ILE A 260 -5.94 -26.34 0.69
C ILE A 260 -5.85 -27.21 1.95
N ASN A 261 -5.61 -28.51 1.81
CA ASN A 261 -5.56 -29.43 2.96
C ASN A 261 -4.36 -29.18 3.90
N ARG A 262 -3.22 -28.71 3.37
CA ARG A 262 -2.02 -28.35 4.15
C ARG A 262 -2.15 -26.96 4.79
N ALA A 263 -3.03 -26.11 4.27
CA ALA A 263 -3.22 -24.76 4.78
C ALA A 263 -3.89 -24.81 6.17
N PRO A 264 -3.42 -24.02 7.16
CA PRO A 264 -4.10 -23.88 8.44
C PRO A 264 -5.57 -23.48 8.25
N GLU A 265 -6.48 -24.00 9.08
CA GLU A 265 -7.94 -23.83 8.89
C GLU A 265 -8.36 -22.37 8.69
N HIS A 266 -7.80 -21.43 9.48
CA HIS A 266 -8.13 -20.00 9.39
C HIS A 266 -7.64 -19.32 8.10
N THR A 267 -6.83 -20.00 7.28
CA THR A 267 -6.32 -19.47 6.01
C THR A 267 -7.07 -20.00 4.80
N LYS A 268 -7.73 -21.16 4.93
CA LYS A 268 -8.43 -21.82 3.82
C LYS A 268 -9.46 -20.92 3.10
N PRO A 269 -10.23 -20.05 3.79
CA PRO A 269 -11.14 -19.13 3.10
C PRO A 269 -10.45 -18.25 2.07
N LEU A 270 -9.25 -17.74 2.38
CA LEU A 270 -8.45 -16.95 1.44
C LEU A 270 -7.96 -17.78 0.25
N PHE A 271 -7.44 -18.99 0.48
CA PHE A 271 -7.01 -19.88 -0.62
C PHE A 271 -8.18 -20.17 -1.56
N GLN A 272 -9.36 -20.45 -1.01
CA GLN A 272 -10.56 -20.68 -1.80
C GLN A 272 -10.99 -19.44 -2.59
N LEU A 273 -10.92 -18.27 -1.95
CA LEU A 273 -11.20 -16.99 -2.60
C LEU A 273 -10.30 -16.79 -3.83
N LEU A 274 -8.99 -16.97 -3.68
CA LEU A 274 -8.01 -16.82 -4.77
C LEU A 274 -8.27 -17.81 -5.91
N ILE A 275 -8.57 -19.08 -5.60
CA ILE A 275 -8.92 -20.11 -6.60
C ILE A 275 -10.20 -19.76 -7.34
N ASN A 276 -11.22 -19.24 -6.65
CA ASN A 276 -12.47 -18.83 -7.27
C ASN A 276 -12.26 -17.67 -8.25
N PHE A 277 -11.50 -16.65 -7.85
CA PHE A 277 -11.14 -15.53 -8.71
C PHE A 277 -10.38 -15.98 -9.97
N TYR A 278 -9.42 -16.88 -9.80
CA TYR A 278 -8.67 -17.45 -10.91
C TYR A 278 -9.60 -18.24 -11.86
N LYS A 279 -10.46 -19.09 -11.32
CA LYS A 279 -11.46 -19.84 -12.11
C LYS A 279 -12.33 -18.92 -12.96
N GLU A 280 -12.87 -17.85 -12.38
CA GLU A 280 -13.71 -16.88 -13.09
C GLU A 280 -12.93 -16.15 -14.19
N SER A 281 -11.68 -15.76 -13.93
CA SER A 281 -10.83 -15.09 -14.93
C SER A 281 -10.56 -15.93 -16.17
N LEU A 282 -10.57 -17.26 -16.06
CA LEU A 282 -10.42 -18.17 -17.20
C LEU A 282 -11.68 -18.21 -18.06
N TYR A 283 -12.87 -18.14 -17.46
CA TYR A 283 -14.15 -18.17 -18.18
C TYR A 283 -14.49 -16.87 -18.91
N GLU A 284 -13.94 -15.73 -18.47
CA GLU A 284 -14.12 -14.46 -19.17
C GLU A 284 -13.26 -14.32 -20.44
N ASN A 285 -12.21 -15.13 -20.56
CA ASN A 285 -11.29 -15.16 -21.69
C ASN A 285 -11.58 -16.29 -22.70
N SER A 286 -12.64 -17.08 -22.47
CA SER A 286 -13.11 -18.17 -23.33
C SER A 286 -14.36 -17.77 -24.10
#